data_AF-A0A7J9JV31-F1
#
_entry.id   AF-A0A7J9JV31-F1
#
_cell.length_a   1.000
_cell.length_b   1.000
_cell.length_c   1.000
_cell.angle_alpha   90.00
_cell.angle_beta   90.00
_cell.angle_gamma   90.00
#
_symmetry.space_group_name_H-M   'P 1'
#
loop_
_entity.id
_entity.type
_entity.pdbx_description
1 polymer ?
#
loop_
_entity_poly.entity_id
_entity_poly.type
_entity_poly.pdbx_seq_one_letter_code
_entity_poly.pdbx_strand_id
1 'polypeptide(L)'
;RKEKLVSTELLPDLIPGLPEEIGNECLTRFHYSTHRLAVRVCRRWQELLQSKEFYYHRKRTGYTQKAACLIQSLKCDSDPDGSKPVGPPRYGITAFEPVSGTWGRVDPVPKYPDGLPLFCQITSCEGKILVMGGWNPTNYEAVRDVFIYEFTTQRWRYGKQMPETRSFFAAGEFDGRIIVAGGHDEHKNALRTA
;
A
#
# COMPACT_ATOMS: atom_id res chain seq x y z
N ARG A 1 47.74 -27.44 23.78
CA ARG A 1 46.48 -26.71 24.08
C ARG A 1 46.19 -25.86 22.84
N LYS A 2 45.38 -26.38 21.90
CA LYS A 2 45.05 -25.69 20.63
C LYS A 2 43.74 -24.95 20.85
N GLU A 3 43.78 -23.63 20.75
CA GLU A 3 42.60 -22.77 20.71
C GLU A 3 41.83 -23.07 19.43
N LYS A 4 40.59 -23.54 19.56
CA LYS A 4 39.65 -23.59 18.43
C LYS A 4 39.17 -22.16 18.21
N LEU A 5 39.62 -21.54 17.11
CA LEU A 5 38.91 -20.38 16.57
C LEU A 5 37.47 -20.81 16.29
N VAL A 6 36.53 -20.17 16.97
CA VAL A 6 35.13 -20.18 16.61
C VAL A 6 35.05 -19.49 15.25
N SER A 7 34.82 -20.26 14.20
CA SER A 7 34.47 -19.74 12.89
C SER A 7 33.13 -19.03 13.03
N THR A 8 33.16 -17.71 13.21
CA THR A 8 32.02 -16.84 12.96
C THR A 8 31.63 -17.09 11.51
N GLU A 9 30.51 -17.78 11.27
CA GLU A 9 29.94 -17.87 9.93
C GLU A 9 29.67 -16.43 9.47
N LEU A 10 30.56 -15.89 8.64
CA LEU A 10 30.42 -14.57 8.05
C LEU A 10 29.16 -14.61 7.20
N LEU A 11 28.12 -13.92 7.66
CA LEU A 11 26.92 -13.70 6.87
C LEU A 11 27.35 -13.15 5.50
N PRO A 12 26.91 -13.75 4.37
CA PRO A 12 27.38 -13.37 3.05
C PRO A 12 27.10 -11.89 2.80
N ASP A 13 28.14 -11.11 2.49
CA ASP A 13 28.09 -9.65 2.35
C ASP A 13 26.84 -9.17 1.62
N LEU A 14 26.23 -8.09 2.12
CA LEU A 14 25.02 -7.53 1.52
C LEU A 14 25.30 -7.05 0.09
N ILE A 15 26.44 -6.40 -0.13
CA ILE A 15 26.99 -6.07 -1.44
C ILE A 15 28.42 -6.60 -1.47
N PRO A 16 28.79 -7.49 -2.41
CA PRO A 16 30.12 -8.07 -2.45
C PRO A 16 31.21 -7.01 -2.47
N GLY A 17 32.17 -7.11 -1.54
CA GLY A 17 33.30 -6.18 -1.46
C GLY A 17 33.03 -4.86 -0.73
N LEU A 18 31.84 -4.68 -0.14
CA LEU A 18 31.53 -3.53 0.72
C LEU A 18 31.27 -3.99 2.17
N PRO A 19 31.69 -3.20 3.18
CA PRO A 19 31.22 -3.37 4.54
C PRO A 19 29.69 -3.33 4.62
N GLU A 20 29.12 -4.06 5.58
CA GLU A 20 27.66 -4.20 5.73
C GLU A 20 26.95 -2.84 5.87
N GLU A 21 27.53 -1.93 6.64
CA GLU A 21 26.99 -0.60 6.90
C GLU A 21 26.92 0.23 5.62
N ILE A 22 27.96 0.16 4.79
CA ILE A 22 28.03 0.87 3.51
C ILE A 22 27.02 0.27 2.52
N GLY A 23 26.91 -1.06 2.47
CA GLY A 23 25.89 -1.72 1.68
C GLY A 23 24.48 -1.28 2.05
N ASN A 24 24.18 -1.21 3.35
CA ASN A 24 22.88 -0.75 3.87
C ASN A 24 22.61 0.71 3.49
N GLU A 25 23.62 1.58 3.59
CA GLU A 25 23.52 2.98 3.18
C GLU A 25 23.22 3.12 1.68
N CYS A 26 23.89 2.33 0.83
CA CYS A 26 23.61 2.28 -0.60
C CYS A 26 22.14 1.92 -0.89
N LEU A 27 21.62 0.86 -0.26
CA LEU A 27 20.23 0.43 -0.46
C LEU A 27 19.22 1.44 0.08
N THR A 28 19.53 2.12 1.17
CA THR A 28 18.69 3.17 1.79
C THR A 28 18.41 4.31 0.80
N ARG A 29 19.34 4.59 -0.12
CA ARG A 29 19.23 5.64 -1.13
C ARG A 29 18.44 5.25 -2.38
N PHE A 30 18.04 3.98 -2.52
CA PHE A 30 17.28 3.55 -3.69
C PHE A 30 15.96 4.29 -3.79
N HIS A 31 15.55 4.70 -4.99
CA HIS A 31 14.20 5.22 -5.19
C HIS A 31 13.17 4.12 -4.89
N TYR A 32 12.00 4.47 -4.35
CA TYR A 32 11.03 3.46 -3.91
C TYR A 32 10.54 2.58 -5.07
N SER A 33 10.54 3.11 -6.30
CA SER A 33 10.17 2.36 -7.49
C SER A 33 11.15 1.22 -7.83
N THR A 34 12.41 1.34 -7.39
CA THR A 34 13.46 0.35 -7.63
C THR A 34 13.37 -0.83 -6.66
N HIS A 35 12.73 -0.67 -5.51
CA HIS A 35 12.62 -1.73 -4.50
C HIS A 35 12.01 -3.02 -5.05
N ARG A 36 11.00 -2.93 -5.92
CA ARG A 36 10.36 -4.09 -6.55
C ARG A 36 11.33 -4.96 -7.36
N LEU A 37 12.37 -4.35 -7.93
CA LEU A 37 13.43 -5.05 -8.64
C LEU A 37 14.53 -5.52 -7.67
N ALA A 38 14.92 -4.65 -6.74
CA ALA A 38 15.98 -4.92 -5.77
C ALA A 38 15.66 -6.11 -4.86
N VAL A 39 14.40 -6.32 -4.45
CA VAL A 39 13.98 -7.50 -3.67
C VAL A 39 14.19 -8.83 -4.40
N ARG A 40 14.48 -8.83 -5.71
CA ARG A 40 14.71 -10.05 -6.50
C ARG A 40 16.18 -10.42 -6.64
N VAL A 41 17.10 -9.58 -6.15
CA VAL A 41 18.55 -9.80 -6.29
C VAL A 41 18.99 -10.99 -5.44
N CYS A 42 18.67 -10.97 -4.14
CA CYS A 42 18.93 -12.08 -3.23
C CYS A 42 17.96 -12.05 -2.04
N ARG A 43 17.90 -13.15 -1.29
CA ARG A 43 17.05 -13.28 -0.10
C ARG A 43 17.35 -12.23 0.97
N ARG A 44 18.63 -11.90 1.18
CA ARG A 44 19.05 -10.88 2.16
C ARG A 44 18.50 -9.50 1.81
N TRP A 45 18.57 -9.11 0.53
CA TRP A 45 17.97 -7.85 0.04
C TRP A 45 16.45 -7.87 0.17
N GLN A 46 15.81 -9.00 -0.16
CA GLN A 46 14.37 -9.15 0.01
C GLN A 46 13.93 -8.91 1.46
N GLU A 47 14.57 -9.60 2.41
CA GLU A 47 14.27 -9.50 3.85
C GLU A 47 14.52 -8.08 4.37
N LEU A 48 15.66 -7.48 4.02
CA LEU A 48 16.00 -6.13 4.43
C LEU A 48 15.02 -5.09 3.88
N LEU A 49 14.78 -5.06 2.56
CA LEU A 49 13.94 -4.05 1.91
C LEU A 49 12.45 -4.16 2.28
N GLN A 50 12.00 -5.32 2.75
CA GLN A 50 10.64 -5.55 3.24
C GLN A 50 10.50 -5.34 4.75
N SER A 51 11.61 -5.17 5.48
CA SER A 51 11.61 -4.95 6.93
C SER A 51 11.06 -3.57 7.30
N LYS A 52 10.43 -3.48 8.47
CA LYS A 52 9.98 -2.20 9.02
C LYS A 52 11.16 -1.34 9.42
N GLU A 53 12.20 -1.97 9.96
CA GLU A 53 13.42 -1.35 10.44
C GLU A 53 14.10 -0.57 9.31
N PHE A 54 14.18 -1.14 8.12
CA PHE A 54 14.72 -0.47 6.94
C PHE A 54 13.85 0.71 6.49
N TYR A 55 12.52 0.55 6.46
CA TYR A 55 11.60 1.66 6.16
C TYR A 55 11.78 2.82 7.15
N TYR A 56 11.85 2.53 8.45
CA TYR A 56 12.04 3.55 9.49
C TYR A 56 13.45 4.16 9.47
N HIS A 57 14.47 3.38 9.12
CA HIS A 57 15.81 3.89 8.89
C HIS A 57 15.80 4.93 7.76
N ARG A 58 15.23 4.59 6.59
CA ARG A 58 15.05 5.51 5.46
C ARG A 58 14.25 6.76 5.83
N LYS A 59 13.18 6.60 6.62
CA LYS A 59 12.34 7.72 7.06
C LYS A 59 13.13 8.70 7.93
N ARG A 60 13.95 8.19 8.86
CA ARG A 60 14.80 9.01 9.74
C ARG A 60 15.94 9.71 8.99
N THR A 61 16.51 9.05 7.98
CA THR A 61 17.62 9.59 7.17
C THR A 61 17.16 10.46 6.00
N GLY A 62 15.85 10.69 5.85
CA GLY A 62 15.30 11.58 4.82
C GLY A 62 15.21 10.98 3.42
N TYR A 63 15.38 9.66 3.28
CA TYR A 63 15.28 8.95 1.99
C TYR A 63 13.89 8.36 1.73
N THR A 64 12.85 8.87 2.39
CA THR A 64 11.45 8.63 2.03
C THR A 64 10.84 9.86 1.38
N GLN A 65 9.98 9.65 0.40
CA GLN A 65 9.25 10.70 -0.30
C GLN A 65 7.78 10.69 0.09
N LYS A 66 7.15 11.87 0.05
CA LYS A 66 5.71 12.01 0.21
C LYS A 66 5.10 11.96 -1.19
N ALA A 67 4.19 11.03 -1.42
CA ALA A 67 3.34 11.00 -2.61
C ALA A 67 1.93 11.46 -2.26
N ALA A 68 1.25 12.11 -3.21
CA ALA A 68 -0.17 12.40 -3.09
C ALA A 68 -0.97 11.32 -3.84
N CYS A 69 -1.98 10.74 -3.20
CA CYS A 69 -2.86 9.75 -3.84
C CYS A 69 -4.24 10.35 -4.02
N LEU A 70 -4.75 10.33 -5.24
CA LEU A 70 -6.05 10.88 -5.60
C LEU A 70 -6.97 9.77 -6.08
N ILE A 71 -8.23 9.85 -5.68
CA ILE A 71 -9.31 8.99 -6.21
C ILE A 71 -9.87 9.68 -7.44
N GLN A 72 -9.83 9.00 -8.58
CA GLN A 72 -10.28 9.53 -9.85
C GLN A 72 -11.31 8.61 -10.48
N SER A 73 -12.30 9.20 -11.15
CA SER A 73 -13.23 8.44 -11.99
C SER A 73 -12.45 7.80 -13.13
N LEU A 74 -12.63 6.50 -13.30
CA LEU A 74 -12.18 5.79 -14.47
C LEU A 74 -13.14 6.10 -15.61
N LYS A 75 -12.61 6.41 -16.78
CA LYS A 75 -13.44 6.54 -17.98
C LYS A 75 -14.03 5.15 -18.26
N CYS A 76 -15.35 5.07 -18.30
CA CYS A 76 -16.00 4.02 -19.07
C CYS A 76 -15.72 4.35 -20.53
N ASP A 77 -15.37 3.35 -21.34
CA ASP A 77 -15.39 3.53 -22.79
C ASP A 77 -16.80 4.03 -23.14
N SER A 78 -16.87 5.30 -23.54
CA SER A 78 -18.09 5.86 -24.09
C SER A 78 -18.39 5.05 -25.34
N ASP A 79 -19.62 4.55 -25.46
CA ASP A 79 -20.11 4.07 -26.74
C ASP A 79 -19.80 5.13 -27.82
N PRO A 80 -19.37 4.75 -29.03
CA PRO A 80 -19.04 5.70 -30.09
C PRO A 80 -20.18 6.67 -30.44
N ASP A 81 -21.40 6.38 -29.98
CA ASP A 81 -22.62 7.19 -30.12
C ASP A 81 -22.74 8.34 -29.10
N GLY A 82 -21.78 8.51 -28.18
CA GLY A 82 -21.80 9.58 -27.18
C GLY A 82 -22.87 9.41 -26.09
N SER A 83 -23.44 8.22 -25.97
CA SER A 83 -24.39 7.88 -24.92
C SER A 83 -23.70 7.92 -23.54
N LYS A 84 -24.44 8.42 -22.53
CA LYS A 84 -23.93 8.48 -21.16
C LYS A 84 -23.61 7.06 -20.68
N PRO A 85 -22.48 6.83 -20.00
CA PRO A 85 -22.14 5.51 -19.48
C PRO A 85 -23.28 4.98 -18.60
N VAL A 86 -23.82 3.83 -18.99
CA VAL A 86 -24.93 3.15 -18.31
C VAL A 86 -24.32 2.29 -17.20
N GLY A 87 -23.94 2.90 -16.08
CA GLY A 87 -23.37 2.17 -14.95
C GLY A 87 -22.93 3.06 -13.81
N PRO A 88 -22.74 2.50 -12.59
CA PRO A 88 -22.18 3.25 -11.48
C PRO A 88 -20.77 3.75 -11.85
N PRO A 89 -20.37 4.94 -11.37
CA PRO A 89 -19.03 5.46 -11.61
C PRO A 89 -17.99 4.50 -11.00
N ARG A 90 -16.97 4.19 -11.80
CA ARG A 90 -15.84 3.37 -11.39
C ARG A 90 -14.71 4.28 -10.94
N TYR A 91 -14.04 3.95 -9.84
CA TYR A 91 -12.95 4.77 -9.32
C TYR A 91 -11.64 3.98 -9.25
N GLY A 92 -10.53 4.67 -9.47
CA GLY A 92 -9.19 4.16 -9.27
C GLY A 92 -8.32 5.14 -8.49
N ILE A 93 -7.12 4.69 -8.13
CA ILE A 93 -6.16 5.50 -7.39
C ILE A 93 -5.04 5.91 -8.34
N THR A 94 -4.73 7.20 -8.34
CA THR A 94 -3.58 7.77 -9.06
C THR A 94 -2.65 8.40 -8.04
N ALA A 95 -1.37 8.06 -8.12
CA ALA A 95 -0.32 8.64 -7.30
C ALA A 95 0.41 9.75 -8.08
N PHE A 96 0.65 10.86 -7.41
CA PHE A 96 1.49 11.95 -7.86
C PHE A 96 2.78 11.96 -7.03
N GLU A 97 3.92 11.88 -7.72
CA GLU A 97 5.24 12.02 -7.11
C GLU A 97 5.73 13.47 -7.29
N PRO A 98 5.79 14.28 -6.22
CA PRO A 98 6.12 15.70 -6.32
C PRO A 98 7.56 15.97 -6.72
N VAL A 99 8.52 15.07 -6.43
CA VAL A 99 9.93 15.31 -6.76
C VAL A 99 10.17 15.23 -8.26
N SER A 100 9.59 14.23 -8.93
CA SER A 100 9.68 14.06 -10.38
C SER A 100 8.59 14.80 -11.16
N GLY A 101 7.52 15.24 -10.49
CA GLY A 101 6.36 15.87 -11.13
C GLY A 101 5.52 14.88 -11.96
N THR A 102 5.66 13.58 -11.72
CA THR A 102 5.04 12.54 -12.54
C THR A 102 3.78 11.97 -11.90
N TRP A 103 2.79 11.67 -12.74
CA TRP A 103 1.58 10.96 -12.36
C TRP A 103 1.68 9.48 -12.76
N GLY A 104 1.21 8.59 -11.89
CA GLY A 104 1.18 7.15 -12.15
C GLY A 104 -0.07 6.52 -11.56
N ARG A 105 -0.73 5.65 -12.34
CA ARG A 105 -1.89 4.90 -11.85
C ARG A 105 -1.40 3.78 -10.92
N VAL A 106 -2.05 3.63 -9.78
CA VAL A 106 -1.88 2.46 -8.91
C VAL A 106 -2.67 1.31 -9.52
N ASP A 107 -2.07 0.13 -9.56
CA ASP A 107 -2.73 -1.08 -10.09
C ASP A 107 -4.10 -1.28 -9.41
N PRO A 108 -5.09 -1.86 -10.11
CA PRO A 108 -6.38 -2.16 -9.50
C PRO A 108 -6.26 -3.10 -8.30
N VAL A 109 -7.18 -2.98 -7.36
CA VAL A 109 -7.34 -3.97 -6.28
C VAL A 109 -7.71 -5.32 -6.93
N PRO A 110 -6.99 -6.43 -6.67
CA PRO A 110 -7.22 -7.69 -7.40
C PRO A 110 -8.65 -8.24 -7.33
N LYS A 111 -9.35 -8.05 -6.20
CA LYS A 111 -10.77 -8.46 -6.04
C LYS A 111 -11.74 -7.56 -6.83
N TYR A 112 -11.33 -6.33 -7.16
CA TYR A 112 -12.15 -5.34 -7.84
C TYR A 112 -11.39 -4.72 -9.03
N PRO A 113 -11.18 -5.51 -10.10
CA PRO A 113 -10.39 -5.08 -11.25
C PRO A 113 -11.01 -3.88 -11.98
N ASP A 114 -12.33 -3.76 -11.91
CA ASP A 114 -13.11 -2.73 -12.60
C ASP A 114 -13.28 -1.42 -11.82
N GLY A 115 -12.83 -1.34 -10.56
CA GLY A 115 -12.92 -0.13 -9.76
C GLY A 115 -13.08 -0.41 -8.28
N LEU A 116 -12.78 0.59 -7.44
CA LEU A 116 -12.87 0.48 -5.99
C LEU A 116 -14.29 0.18 -5.49
N PRO A 117 -14.44 -0.45 -4.30
CA PRO A 117 -15.75 -0.56 -3.65
C PRO A 117 -16.39 0.81 -3.44
N LEU A 118 -17.70 0.90 -3.66
CA LEU A 118 -18.45 2.14 -3.48
C LEU A 118 -18.46 2.53 -2.01
N PHE A 119 -18.29 3.81 -1.68
CA PHE A 119 -18.28 4.30 -0.30
C PHE A 119 -17.23 3.64 0.62
N CYS A 120 -16.18 3.03 0.05
CA CYS A 120 -15.02 2.61 0.84
C CYS A 120 -14.27 3.83 1.38
N GLN A 121 -13.53 3.61 2.47
CA GLN A 121 -12.56 4.59 2.94
C GLN A 121 -11.16 4.23 2.46
N ILE A 122 -10.41 5.27 2.09
CA ILE A 122 -9.01 5.15 1.71
C ILE A 122 -8.19 6.02 2.65
N THR A 123 -7.16 5.42 3.25
CA THR A 123 -6.24 6.11 4.13
C THR A 123 -4.82 5.63 3.88
N SER A 124 -3.83 6.28 4.50
CA SER A 124 -2.43 5.86 4.40
C SER A 124 -1.81 5.69 5.78
N CYS A 125 -0.91 4.72 5.89
CA CYS A 125 -0.16 4.44 7.12
C CYS A 125 1.17 3.78 6.78
N GLU A 126 2.26 4.24 7.39
CA GLU A 126 3.61 3.67 7.24
C GLU A 126 4.02 3.37 5.77
N GLY A 127 3.80 4.33 4.85
CA GLY A 127 4.17 4.19 3.44
C GLY A 127 3.30 3.20 2.65
N LYS A 128 2.06 2.97 3.11
CA LYS A 128 1.07 2.08 2.49
C LYS A 128 -0.25 2.82 2.29
N ILE A 129 -1.05 2.37 1.34
CA ILE A 129 -2.45 2.78 1.18
C ILE A 129 -3.34 1.64 1.67
N LEU A 130 -4.41 1.98 2.38
CA LEU A 130 -5.43 1.04 2.82
C LEU A 130 -6.76 1.40 2.17
N VAL A 131 -7.45 0.41 1.61
CA VAL A 131 -8.82 0.51 1.09
C VAL A 131 -9.70 -0.38 1.95
N MET A 132 -10.74 0.18 2.57
CA MET A 132 -11.51 -0.50 3.62
C MET A 132 -13.01 -0.34 3.42
N GLY A 133 -13.75 -1.44 3.57
CA GLY A 133 -15.21 -1.43 3.61
C GLY A 133 -15.87 -0.94 2.32
N GLY A 134 -17.02 -0.31 2.48
CA GLY A 134 -17.88 0.12 1.38
C GLY A 134 -18.78 -1.01 0.89
N TRP A 135 -19.22 -0.89 -0.35
CA TRP A 135 -20.12 -1.82 -1.02
C TRP A 135 -19.44 -2.40 -2.25
N ASN A 136 -19.66 -3.69 -2.49
CA ASN A 136 -19.22 -4.35 -3.71
C ASN A 136 -19.84 -3.64 -4.93
N PRO A 137 -19.02 -3.21 -5.91
CA PRO A 137 -19.50 -2.39 -7.02
C PRO A 137 -20.44 -3.13 -7.99
N THR A 138 -20.51 -4.46 -7.91
CA THR A 138 -21.35 -5.29 -8.79
C THR A 138 -22.70 -5.60 -8.18
N ASN A 139 -22.73 -6.07 -6.92
CA ASN A 139 -23.96 -6.55 -6.28
C ASN A 139 -24.46 -5.63 -5.15
N TYR A 140 -23.73 -4.54 -4.84
CA TYR A 140 -24.07 -3.54 -3.83
C TYR A 140 -24.14 -4.05 -2.38
N GLU A 141 -23.63 -5.26 -2.12
CA GLU A 141 -23.54 -5.78 -0.76
C GLU A 141 -22.45 -5.07 0.03
N ALA A 142 -22.72 -4.79 1.31
CA ALA A 142 -21.72 -4.22 2.20
C ALA A 142 -20.58 -5.21 2.48
N VAL A 143 -19.34 -4.73 2.46
CA VAL A 143 -18.17 -5.59 2.61
C VAL A 143 -17.32 -5.23 3.84
N ARG A 144 -16.58 -6.23 4.32
CA ARG A 144 -15.59 -6.10 5.41
C ARG A 144 -14.15 -6.07 4.90
N ASP A 145 -13.98 -6.02 3.59
CA ASP A 145 -12.68 -6.19 2.96
C ASP A 145 -11.72 -5.06 3.34
N VAL A 146 -10.45 -5.42 3.51
CA VAL A 146 -9.34 -4.50 3.71
C VAL A 146 -8.25 -4.88 2.73
N PHE A 147 -7.82 -3.95 1.88
CA PHE A 147 -6.71 -4.12 0.96
C PHE A 147 -5.60 -3.14 1.29
N ILE A 148 -4.36 -3.60 1.19
CA ILE A 148 -3.18 -2.82 1.53
C ILE A 148 -2.26 -2.79 0.31
N TYR A 149 -1.99 -1.60 -0.20
CA TYR A 149 -1.00 -1.38 -1.24
C TYR A 149 0.32 -0.95 -0.61
N GLU A 150 1.39 -1.68 -0.93
CA GLU A 150 2.73 -1.39 -0.48
C GLU A 150 3.55 -0.78 -1.61
N PHE A 151 4.00 0.47 -1.46
CA PHE A 151 4.79 1.16 -2.50
C PHE A 151 6.16 0.51 -2.76
N THR A 152 6.73 -0.16 -1.76
CA THR A 152 8.02 -0.86 -1.87
C THR A 152 7.93 -2.09 -2.78
N THR A 153 6.85 -2.86 -2.65
CA THR A 153 6.62 -4.06 -3.48
C THR A 153 5.79 -3.77 -4.72
N GLN A 154 5.12 -2.60 -4.76
CA GLN A 154 4.09 -2.20 -5.73
C GLN A 154 3.05 -3.29 -5.90
N ARG A 155 2.58 -3.84 -4.78
CA ARG A 155 1.60 -4.92 -4.77
C ARG A 155 0.51 -4.64 -3.77
N TRP A 156 -0.68 -5.06 -4.15
CA TRP A 156 -1.78 -5.23 -3.23
C TRP A 156 -1.63 -6.54 -2.47
N ARG A 157 -2.02 -6.52 -1.21
CA ARG A 157 -2.31 -7.71 -0.43
C ARG A 157 -3.62 -7.55 0.31
N TYR A 158 -4.21 -8.69 0.65
CA TYR A 158 -5.36 -8.72 1.53
C TYR A 158 -4.93 -8.44 2.97
N GLY A 159 -5.63 -7.54 3.65
CA GLY A 159 -5.46 -7.23 5.06
C GLY A 159 -6.39 -8.06 5.95
N LYS A 160 -6.30 -7.88 7.27
CA LYS A 160 -7.30 -8.41 8.19
C LYS A 160 -8.63 -7.72 7.93
N GLN A 161 -9.70 -8.49 7.76
CA GLN A 161 -11.05 -7.93 7.57
C GLN A 161 -11.47 -7.05 8.75
N MET A 162 -12.30 -6.06 8.46
CA MET A 162 -13.02 -5.33 9.50
C MET A 162 -13.91 -6.31 10.29
N PRO A 163 -14.16 -6.06 11.59
CA PRO A 163 -15.06 -6.90 12.38
C PRO A 163 -16.47 -6.97 11.79
N GLU A 164 -16.95 -5.84 11.27
CA GLU A 164 -18.31 -5.62 10.77
C GLU A 164 -18.27 -4.96 9.39
N THR A 165 -19.34 -5.11 8.62
CA THR A 165 -19.54 -4.38 7.36
C THR A 165 -19.76 -2.91 7.67
N ARG A 166 -19.07 -2.02 6.96
CA ARG A 166 -19.16 -0.57 7.18
C ARG A 166 -19.11 0.20 5.87
N SER A 167 -20.01 1.15 5.70
CA SER A 167 -19.94 2.21 4.67
C SER A 167 -20.15 3.59 5.29
N PHE A 168 -19.81 4.66 4.58
CA PHE A 168 -19.96 6.05 5.05
C PHE A 168 -19.31 6.35 6.42
N PHE A 169 -18.26 5.62 6.79
CA PHE A 169 -17.51 5.83 8.02
C PHE A 169 -16.37 6.82 7.81
N ALA A 170 -15.83 7.37 8.89
CA ALA A 170 -14.58 8.14 8.91
C ALA A 170 -13.41 7.21 9.24
N ALA A 171 -12.26 7.46 8.62
CA ALA A 171 -11.02 6.75 8.94
C ALA A 171 -9.83 7.72 9.00
N GLY A 172 -8.90 7.48 9.91
CA GLY A 172 -7.70 8.30 10.10
C GLY A 172 -6.54 7.47 10.62
N GLU A 173 -5.32 7.92 10.34
CA GLU A 173 -4.11 7.34 10.93
C GLU A 173 -3.76 8.09 12.22
N PHE A 174 -3.41 7.34 13.26
CA PHE A 174 -2.91 7.85 14.51
C PHE A 174 -1.91 6.84 15.10
N ASP A 175 -0.65 7.27 15.25
CA ASP A 175 0.44 6.50 15.84
C ASP A 175 0.64 5.09 15.24
N GLY A 176 0.69 5.03 13.90
CA GLY A 176 0.88 3.78 13.14
C GLY A 176 -0.37 2.89 13.12
N ARG A 177 -1.51 3.37 13.62
CA ARG A 177 -2.78 2.64 13.64
C ARG A 177 -3.82 3.37 12.81
N ILE A 178 -4.69 2.60 12.18
CA ILE A 178 -5.87 3.13 11.51
C ILE A 178 -7.05 3.08 12.48
N ILE A 179 -7.62 4.25 12.74
CA ILE A 179 -8.83 4.43 13.53
C ILE A 179 -10.01 4.55 12.58
N VAL A 180 -11.10 3.84 12.89
CA VAL A 180 -12.35 3.84 12.12
C VAL A 180 -13.47 4.25 13.06
N ALA A 181 -14.29 5.22 12.64
CA ALA A 181 -15.39 5.76 13.43
C ALA A 181 -16.67 5.95 12.60
N GLY A 182 -17.81 5.66 13.23
CA GLY A 182 -19.15 5.78 12.68
C GLY A 182 -19.42 4.84 11.52
N GLY A 183 -20.19 5.36 10.56
CA GLY A 183 -20.66 4.66 9.37
C GLY A 183 -21.98 3.94 9.58
N HIS A 184 -22.31 3.11 8.61
CA HIS A 184 -23.53 2.33 8.56
C HIS A 184 -23.23 0.85 8.40
N ASP A 185 -24.03 0.01 9.04
CA ASP A 185 -24.02 -1.44 8.86
C ASP A 185 -24.70 -1.87 7.54
N GLU A 186 -24.78 -3.18 7.32
CA GLU A 186 -25.47 -3.77 6.16
C GLU A 186 -26.97 -3.45 6.09
N HIS A 187 -27.60 -3.15 7.23
CA HIS A 187 -29.00 -2.75 7.33
C HIS A 187 -29.20 -1.23 7.20
N LYS A 188 -28.12 -0.48 6.92
CA LYS A 188 -28.11 0.99 6.83
C LYS A 188 -28.45 1.68 8.15
N ASN A 189 -28.22 1.02 9.28
CA ASN A 189 -28.31 1.65 10.59
C ASN A 189 -27.01 2.39 10.90
N ALA A 190 -27.12 3.58 11.48
CA ALA A 190 -25.95 4.34 11.93
C ALA A 190 -25.28 3.63 13.12
N LEU A 191 -23.95 3.44 13.03
CA LEU A 191 -23.15 2.81 14.07
C LEU A 191 -22.69 3.85 15.12
N ARG A 192 -22.87 3.52 16.39
CA ARG A 192 -22.49 4.38 17.54
C ARG A 192 -21.05 4.16 18.01
N THR A 193 -20.10 4.01 17.09
CA THR A 193 -18.68 3.80 17.44
C THR A 193 -17.88 5.03 17.05
N ALA A 194 -17.55 5.89 18.01
CA ALA A 194 -16.59 7.00 17.88
C ALA A 194 -15.97 7.26 19.25
#